data_AF-A0A8C0E6N2-F1
#
_entry.id   AF-A0A8C0E6N2-F1
#
_cell.length_a   1.000
_cell.length_b   1.000
_cell.length_c   1.000
_cell.angle_alpha   90.00
_cell.angle_beta   90.00
_cell.angle_gamma   90.00
#
_symmetry.space_group_name_H-M   'P 1'
#
loop_
_entity.id
_entity.type
_entity.pdbx_description
1 polymer ?
#
loop_
_entity_poly.entity_id
_entity_poly.type
_entity_poly.pdbx_seq_one_letter_code
_entity_poly.pdbx_strand_id
1 'polypeptide(L)'
;TNPEEAVIRNIASNVTVVIFQVHAQQSDVVISFDKNPSVNSSGTGVDKGLVSILRPQQSVCTWYLRSLVASQVLSTAISIPYMEKDPIPGGCNLEFDLEVDPNIYLDYTLVDIHIKFAPANLGYTRGANPPSCDSGTGQNSRWRLRYDVYRYFLPENDLSEMVLMSHIQKMSEVQSIKANGIKMLTLTTDDKTNVYFSSLPGQGVIYNIIVWDPLWNTSAAYIPVHTYACSFVECSSNPFFLLVGKLSTKVFFTALAVLGLFTCFFGHRFWKTDLVFMGFIFTAFFFFVFITRVTGLGYDLRLTLTAVAGIIGGLFLVASWWRFGSVLLSMFVIGLVLGFLFSSTVFFTPLGDYRVFRDDVVFWVTFSSVALMIPVLFVGCPRILNILASGIVGSYAVILAIACYVYTSLAYITLDLLRRVLNDYFSRAYTNVPFQTNDFIILSVWTMLALSGVTVQLRRERSEVPFPPHPYLTWKRERERRSTNVLDPSHHIPPLRERIHNKLLHIKECFQKEQPAGERTPLLL
;
A
#
# COMPACT_ATOMS: atom_id res chain seq x y z
N THR A 1 1.56 -28.96 29.38
CA THR A 1 1.38 -29.87 28.24
C THR A 1 2.58 -30.79 28.18
N ASN A 2 2.36 -32.09 28.07
CA ASN A 2 3.46 -33.04 27.86
C ASN A 2 4.02 -32.84 26.45
N PRO A 3 5.34 -32.97 26.25
CA PRO A 3 5.92 -32.90 24.92
C PRO A 3 5.50 -34.13 24.11
N GLU A 4 5.10 -33.90 22.86
CA GLU A 4 4.87 -34.93 21.85
C GLU A 4 6.19 -35.27 21.15
N GLU A 5 6.37 -36.53 20.77
CA GLU A 5 7.61 -37.01 20.14
C GLU A 5 7.42 -37.17 18.62
N ALA A 6 8.28 -36.53 17.85
CA ALA A 6 8.37 -36.70 16.39
C ALA A 6 9.62 -37.51 16.05
N VAL A 7 9.45 -38.64 15.37
CA VAL A 7 10.54 -39.56 15.03
C VAL A 7 10.57 -39.86 13.54
N ILE A 8 11.72 -39.61 12.91
CA ILE A 8 11.99 -40.10 11.56
C ILE A 8 12.94 -41.31 11.64
N ARG A 9 12.62 -42.38 10.91
CA ARG A 9 13.38 -43.64 10.88
C ARG A 9 13.83 -43.96 9.47
N ASN A 10 14.81 -44.85 9.35
CA ASN A 10 15.34 -45.34 8.08
C ASN A 10 15.97 -44.23 7.22
N ILE A 11 16.66 -43.28 7.85
CA ILE A 11 17.36 -42.22 7.12
C ILE A 11 18.50 -42.84 6.31
N ALA A 12 18.52 -42.57 5.00
CA ALA A 12 19.53 -43.09 4.08
C ALA A 12 20.94 -42.59 4.44
N SER A 13 21.96 -43.40 4.17
CA SER A 13 23.36 -43.11 4.54
C SER A 13 23.97 -41.90 3.81
N ASN A 14 23.43 -41.54 2.65
CA ASN A 14 23.86 -40.39 1.84
C ASN A 14 23.31 -39.03 2.32
N VAL A 15 22.28 -39.04 3.18
CA VAL A 15 21.77 -37.82 3.82
C VAL A 15 22.77 -37.39 4.88
N THR A 16 23.19 -36.14 4.94
CA THR A 16 24.10 -35.66 6.01
C THR A 16 23.38 -34.82 7.04
N VAL A 17 22.32 -34.15 6.62
CA VAL A 17 21.56 -33.20 7.44
C VAL A 17 20.07 -33.42 7.23
N VAL A 18 19.29 -33.31 8.29
CA VAL A 18 17.82 -33.26 8.22
C VAL A 18 17.35 -31.96 8.86
N ILE A 19 16.58 -31.18 8.11
CA ILE A 19 15.88 -30.01 8.65
C ILE A 19 14.48 -30.47 9.03
N PHE A 20 14.12 -30.28 10.30
CA PHE A 20 12.78 -30.53 10.81
C PHE A 20 12.13 -29.20 11.15
N GLN A 21 10.99 -28.89 10.55
CA GLN A 21 10.29 -27.63 10.73
C GLN A 21 8.82 -27.85 11.09
N VAL A 22 8.26 -26.89 11.80
CA VAL A 22 6.90 -26.91 12.34
C VAL A 22 6.29 -25.53 12.15
N HIS A 23 5.07 -25.55 11.65
CA HIS A 23 4.32 -24.36 11.30
C HIS A 23 2.95 -24.38 11.97
N ALA A 24 2.62 -23.29 12.64
CA ALA A 24 1.32 -23.01 13.25
C ALA A 24 0.89 -21.59 12.83
N GLN A 25 -0.41 -21.29 12.82
CA GLN A 25 -0.87 -19.96 12.37
C GLN A 25 -0.79 -18.89 13.47
N GLN A 26 -1.25 -19.22 14.68
CA GLN A 26 -1.45 -18.21 15.73
C GLN A 26 -0.68 -18.51 17.02
N SER A 27 -0.59 -19.79 17.40
CA SER A 27 -0.01 -20.19 18.67
C SER A 27 1.45 -20.59 18.50
N ASP A 28 2.31 -20.06 19.36
CA ASP A 28 3.71 -20.44 19.38
C ASP A 28 3.87 -21.91 19.79
N VAL A 29 4.70 -22.62 19.02
CA VAL A 29 5.11 -23.99 19.27
C VAL A 29 6.59 -23.99 19.64
N VAL A 30 6.93 -24.84 20.61
CA VAL A 30 8.31 -25.14 20.98
C VAL A 30 8.72 -26.43 20.31
N ILE A 31 9.84 -26.39 19.62
CA ILE A 31 10.53 -27.55 19.07
C ILE A 31 11.86 -27.70 19.78
N SER A 32 12.29 -28.93 20.06
CA SER A 32 13.51 -29.18 20.81
C SER A 32 14.16 -30.50 20.42
N PHE A 33 15.48 -30.57 20.50
CA PHE A 33 16.20 -31.85 20.41
C PHE A 33 15.98 -32.71 21.66
N ASP A 34 15.78 -32.05 22.82
CA ASP A 34 15.64 -32.70 24.12
C ASP A 34 14.22 -32.58 24.67
N LYS A 35 13.80 -33.56 25.48
CA LYS A 35 12.49 -33.56 26.14
C LYS A 35 12.27 -32.33 27.03
N ASN A 36 13.36 -31.85 27.66
CA ASN A 36 13.37 -30.61 28.42
C ASN A 36 14.13 -29.56 27.60
N PRO A 37 13.44 -28.56 27.03
CA PRO A 37 14.06 -27.59 26.13
C PRO A 37 15.06 -26.69 26.87
N SER A 38 16.24 -26.48 26.30
CA SER A 38 17.18 -25.42 26.68
C SER A 38 17.30 -24.39 25.56
N VAL A 39 17.83 -23.21 25.89
CA VAL A 39 17.91 -22.06 24.95
C VAL A 39 18.67 -22.41 23.68
N ASN A 40 19.70 -23.23 23.78
CA ASN A 40 20.54 -23.68 22.65
C ASN A 40 20.03 -24.94 21.93
N SER A 41 19.05 -25.66 22.49
CA SER A 41 18.54 -26.92 21.92
C SER A 41 17.09 -26.82 21.45
N SER A 42 16.47 -25.64 21.59
CA SER A 42 15.06 -25.43 21.27
C SER A 42 14.80 -24.11 20.54
N GLY A 43 13.76 -24.12 19.73
CA GLY A 43 13.22 -22.94 19.06
C GLY A 43 11.76 -22.74 19.46
N THR A 44 11.36 -21.49 19.68
CA THR A 44 9.96 -21.13 20.04
C THR A 44 9.40 -20.13 19.05
N GLY A 45 8.23 -20.41 18.48
CA GLY A 45 7.52 -19.50 17.58
C GLY A 45 6.46 -20.20 16.74
N VAL A 46 5.80 -19.43 15.87
CA VAL A 46 4.80 -19.94 14.92
C VAL A 46 5.39 -20.73 13.75
N ASP A 47 6.54 -20.29 13.25
CA ASP A 47 7.32 -20.97 12.20
C ASP A 47 8.72 -21.20 12.74
N LYS A 48 9.05 -22.46 13.08
CA LYS A 48 10.36 -22.82 13.60
C LYS A 48 10.83 -24.16 13.08
N GLY A 49 12.14 -24.32 12.99
CA GLY A 49 12.77 -25.62 12.79
C GLY A 49 14.19 -25.71 13.31
N LEU A 50 14.69 -26.93 13.25
CA LEU A 50 15.96 -27.35 13.78
C LEU A 50 16.73 -28.12 12.72
N VAL A 51 18.06 -27.95 12.73
CA VAL A 51 18.97 -28.70 11.87
C VAL A 51 19.59 -29.84 12.65
N SER A 52 19.30 -31.08 12.24
CA SER A 52 19.95 -32.28 12.76
C SER A 52 21.09 -32.71 11.84
N ILE A 53 22.33 -32.48 12.28
CA ILE A 53 23.53 -33.01 11.61
C ILE A 53 23.70 -34.48 12.02
N LEU A 54 23.74 -35.38 11.04
CA LEU A 54 23.71 -36.82 11.27
C LEU A 54 25.10 -37.38 11.55
N ARG A 55 25.19 -38.26 12.56
CA ARG A 55 26.39 -39.06 12.82
C ARG A 55 26.55 -40.16 11.76
N PRO A 56 27.77 -40.68 11.49
CA PRO A 56 28.03 -41.62 10.39
C PRO A 56 27.05 -42.80 10.27
N GLN A 57 26.63 -43.40 11.39
CA GLN A 57 25.73 -44.56 11.41
C GLN A 57 24.31 -44.22 11.89
N GLN A 58 23.97 -42.95 12.03
CA GLN A 58 22.65 -42.53 12.51
C GLN A 58 21.58 -42.71 11.42
N SER A 59 20.54 -43.47 11.76
CA SER A 59 19.39 -43.74 10.89
C SER A 59 18.06 -43.26 11.47
N VAL A 60 18.10 -42.64 12.66
CA VAL A 60 16.94 -42.15 13.41
C VAL A 60 17.23 -40.75 13.95
N CYS A 61 16.26 -39.86 13.81
CA CYS A 61 16.23 -38.56 14.50
C CYS A 61 14.92 -38.41 15.27
N THR A 62 15.03 -37.81 16.44
CA THR A 62 13.94 -37.58 17.38
C THR A 62 13.89 -36.10 17.73
N TRP A 63 12.71 -35.51 17.70
CA TRP A 63 12.44 -34.14 18.14
C TRP A 63 11.25 -34.15 19.08
N TYR A 64 11.19 -33.14 19.94
CA TYR A 64 10.11 -32.95 20.90
C TYR A 64 9.34 -31.68 20.58
N LEU A 65 8.02 -31.80 20.56
CA LEU A 65 7.05 -30.77 20.21
C LEU A 65 6.24 -30.40 21.44
N ARG A 66 6.10 -29.12 21.72
CA ARG A 66 5.29 -28.66 22.84
C ARG A 66 4.56 -27.37 22.50
N SER A 67 3.26 -27.34 22.77
CA SER A 67 2.50 -26.09 22.80
C SER A 67 2.77 -25.34 24.11
N LEU A 68 2.99 -24.03 24.04
CA LEU A 68 3.06 -23.15 25.22
C LEU A 68 1.68 -22.90 25.84
N VAL A 69 0.63 -22.97 25.03
CA VAL A 69 -0.75 -22.73 25.45
C VAL A 69 -1.45 -24.06 25.74
N ALA A 70 -2.34 -24.08 26.73
CA ALA A 70 -3.06 -25.29 27.13
C ALA A 70 -4.14 -25.75 26.12
N SER A 71 -4.39 -24.97 25.05
CA SER A 71 -5.31 -25.32 23.96
C SER A 71 -4.66 -26.26 22.94
N GLN A 72 -5.50 -27.00 22.21
CA GLN A 72 -5.07 -27.76 21.03
C GLN A 72 -4.56 -26.78 19.96
N VAL A 73 -3.38 -27.04 19.41
CA VAL A 73 -2.77 -26.23 18.34
C VAL A 73 -2.69 -27.10 17.09
N LEU A 74 -3.32 -26.65 16.00
CA LEU A 74 -3.11 -27.25 14.69
C LEU A 74 -1.74 -26.82 14.17
N SER A 75 -0.88 -27.79 13.88
CA SER A 75 0.44 -27.53 13.30
C SER A 75 0.77 -28.52 12.20
N THR A 76 1.59 -28.10 11.25
CA THR A 76 2.13 -28.95 10.19
C THR A 76 3.63 -29.10 10.41
N ALA A 77 4.09 -30.35 10.50
CA ALA A 77 5.50 -30.68 10.61
C ALA A 77 6.02 -31.23 9.27
N ILE A 78 7.20 -30.78 8.86
CA ILE A 78 7.83 -31.17 7.60
C ILE A 78 9.30 -31.51 7.89
N SER A 79 9.78 -32.61 7.33
CA SER A 79 11.18 -33.01 7.43
C SER A 79 11.81 -33.08 6.04
N ILE A 80 12.91 -32.35 5.83
CA ILE A 80 13.59 -32.28 4.53
C ILE A 80 15.04 -32.79 4.70
N PRO A 81 15.44 -33.86 4.01
CA PRO A 81 16.81 -34.36 4.03
C PRO A 81 17.69 -33.61 3.03
N TYR A 82 18.94 -33.38 3.40
CA TYR A 82 19.99 -32.79 2.56
C TYR A 82 21.24 -33.67 2.52
N MET A 83 21.95 -33.63 1.40
CA MET A 83 23.15 -34.42 1.13
C MET A 83 24.43 -33.64 1.46
N GLU A 84 25.56 -34.34 1.40
CA GLU A 84 26.89 -33.82 1.72
C GLU A 84 27.25 -32.52 1.00
N LYS A 85 26.87 -32.38 -0.27
CA LYS A 85 27.20 -31.20 -1.08
C LYS A 85 26.18 -30.08 -0.96
N ASP A 86 25.06 -30.32 -0.30
CA ASP A 86 24.05 -29.29 -0.12
C ASP A 86 24.53 -28.29 0.95
N PRO A 87 24.39 -26.99 0.71
CA PRO A 87 24.71 -25.98 1.71
C PRO A 87 23.83 -26.17 2.96
N ILE A 88 24.33 -25.76 4.13
CA ILE A 88 23.62 -25.90 5.40
C ILE A 88 23.09 -24.51 5.82
N PRO A 89 21.77 -24.27 5.72
CA PRO A 89 21.14 -23.02 6.14
C PRO A 89 21.48 -22.72 7.60
N GLY A 90 21.94 -21.49 7.87
CA GLY A 90 22.27 -21.06 9.22
C GLY A 90 23.53 -21.66 9.85
N GLY A 91 24.33 -22.44 9.09
CA GLY A 91 25.52 -23.12 9.60
C GLY A 91 26.67 -22.21 10.07
N CYS A 92 26.52 -20.89 9.88
CA CYS A 92 27.46 -19.86 10.34
C CYS A 92 26.75 -18.80 11.15
N ASN A 93 25.95 -19.24 12.13
CA ASN A 93 25.24 -18.35 13.03
C ASN A 93 26.18 -17.77 14.12
N LEU A 94 26.12 -16.46 14.32
CA LEU A 94 26.80 -15.72 15.39
C LEU A 94 25.85 -14.82 16.17
N GLU A 95 24.59 -14.70 15.74
CA GLU A 95 23.62 -13.71 16.24
C GLU A 95 22.49 -14.34 17.05
N PHE A 96 22.08 -15.57 16.71
CA PHE A 96 20.92 -16.24 17.33
C PHE A 96 21.32 -17.37 18.29
N ASP A 97 20.35 -17.88 19.05
CA ASP A 97 20.58 -18.82 20.15
C ASP A 97 20.99 -20.24 19.71
N LEU A 98 20.58 -20.67 18.51
CA LEU A 98 20.89 -22.01 17.98
C LEU A 98 22.27 -22.03 17.32
N GLU A 99 23.09 -23.05 17.57
CA GLU A 99 24.41 -23.17 16.91
C GLU A 99 24.31 -23.16 15.37
N VAL A 100 23.31 -23.88 14.85
CA VAL A 100 22.92 -23.83 13.44
C VAL A 100 21.48 -23.37 13.37
N ASP A 101 21.26 -22.16 12.85
CA ASP A 101 19.94 -21.53 12.85
C ASP A 101 19.33 -21.37 11.43
N PRO A 102 18.48 -22.30 10.99
CA PRO A 102 17.87 -22.27 9.66
C PRO A 102 16.64 -21.35 9.61
N ASN A 103 16.31 -20.65 10.70
CA ASN A 103 15.08 -19.88 10.82
C ASN A 103 15.23 -18.48 10.20
N ILE A 104 14.13 -18.01 9.62
CA ILE A 104 13.98 -16.62 9.18
C ILE A 104 13.27 -15.86 10.29
N TYR A 105 13.92 -14.82 10.80
CA TYR A 105 13.35 -13.91 11.77
C TYR A 105 12.63 -12.78 11.05
N LEU A 106 11.37 -12.56 11.40
CA LEU A 106 10.51 -11.58 10.77
C LEU A 106 10.00 -10.60 11.81
N ASP A 107 10.31 -9.32 11.59
CA ASP A 107 9.73 -8.19 12.30
C ASP A 107 8.85 -7.40 11.33
N TYR A 108 7.75 -6.82 11.80
CA TYR A 108 6.92 -5.96 10.95
C TYR A 108 6.44 -4.71 11.67
N THR A 109 6.26 -3.65 10.89
CA THR A 109 5.59 -2.43 11.27
C THR A 109 4.42 -2.17 10.32
N LEU A 110 3.68 -1.07 10.52
CA LEU A 110 2.64 -0.64 9.58
C LEU A 110 3.18 -0.18 8.22
N VAL A 111 4.50 0.00 8.12
CA VAL A 111 5.17 0.56 6.94
C VAL A 111 5.97 -0.51 6.21
N ASP A 112 6.78 -1.28 6.94
CA ASP A 112 7.71 -2.25 6.38
C ASP A 112 7.72 -3.59 7.14
N ILE A 113 8.17 -4.62 6.45
CA ILE A 113 8.49 -5.94 6.98
C ILE A 113 9.99 -6.13 6.84
N HIS A 114 10.65 -6.57 7.89
CA HIS A 114 12.07 -6.80 7.96
C HIS A 114 12.33 -8.27 8.23
N ILE A 115 13.03 -8.93 7.31
CA ILE A 115 13.49 -10.31 7.50
C ILE A 115 14.99 -10.32 7.75
N LYS A 116 15.42 -11.19 8.66
CA LYS A 116 16.83 -11.48 8.98
C LYS A 116 17.04 -12.98 9.08
N PHE A 117 18.23 -13.44 8.77
CA PHE A 117 18.57 -14.86 8.83
C PHE A 117 20.07 -15.05 9.02
N ALA A 118 20.46 -16.17 9.61
CA ALA A 118 21.87 -16.52 9.80
C ALA A 118 22.51 -16.95 8.47
N PRO A 119 23.77 -16.58 8.20
CA PRO A 119 24.48 -17.06 7.03
C PRO A 119 24.62 -18.60 7.02
N ALA A 120 24.47 -19.19 5.84
CA ALA A 120 24.71 -20.62 5.62
C ALA A 120 26.21 -20.97 5.63
N ASN A 121 26.50 -22.26 5.86
CA ASN A 121 27.83 -22.84 5.66
C ASN A 121 27.83 -23.83 4.48
N LEU A 122 29.01 -24.21 4.00
CA LEU A 122 29.18 -25.26 3.01
C LEU A 122 28.79 -26.63 3.61
N GLY A 123 28.25 -27.51 2.77
CA GLY A 123 27.99 -28.90 3.15
C GLY A 123 29.28 -29.69 3.39
N TYR A 124 29.19 -30.71 4.24
CA TYR A 124 30.30 -31.60 4.59
C TYR A 124 29.82 -33.02 4.93
N THR A 125 30.75 -33.99 4.91
CA THR A 125 30.49 -35.41 5.18
C THR A 125 30.09 -35.66 6.63
N ARG A 126 29.32 -36.74 6.87
CA ARG A 126 29.02 -37.18 8.24
C ARG A 126 30.32 -37.45 9.01
N GLY A 127 30.43 -36.86 10.20
CA GLY A 127 31.59 -37.04 11.08
C GLY A 127 32.81 -36.19 10.74
N ALA A 128 32.79 -35.41 9.66
CA ALA A 128 33.78 -34.36 9.43
C ALA A 128 33.46 -33.11 10.26
N ASN A 129 34.48 -32.29 10.50
CA ASN A 129 34.31 -31.00 11.14
C ASN A 129 33.71 -30.00 10.14
N PRO A 130 32.83 -29.09 10.60
CA PRO A 130 32.26 -28.06 9.75
C PRO A 130 33.37 -27.15 9.20
N PRO A 131 33.26 -26.69 7.93
CA PRO A 131 34.17 -25.69 7.38
C PRO A 131 34.13 -24.39 8.20
N SER A 132 35.27 -23.72 8.33
CA SER A 132 35.34 -22.47 9.09
C SER A 132 34.66 -21.32 8.36
N CYS A 133 33.71 -20.66 9.05
CA CYS A 133 32.85 -19.62 8.48
C CYS A 133 33.60 -18.40 7.93
N ASP A 134 34.72 -18.02 8.52
CA ASP A 134 35.47 -16.81 8.15
C ASP A 134 36.90 -17.12 7.66
N SER A 135 37.12 -18.33 7.13
CA SER A 135 38.42 -18.77 6.59
C SER A 135 38.67 -18.27 5.15
N GLY A 136 38.85 -16.95 5.01
CA GLY A 136 39.15 -16.28 3.73
C GLY A 136 37.97 -16.21 2.76
N THR A 137 38.13 -15.53 1.62
CA THR A 137 37.08 -15.28 0.61
C THR A 137 37.19 -16.16 -0.65
N GLY A 138 38.01 -17.21 -0.60
CA GLY A 138 38.27 -18.10 -1.72
C GLY A 138 37.13 -19.07 -2.04
N GLN A 139 37.31 -19.92 -3.05
CA GLN A 139 36.31 -20.90 -3.49
C GLN A 139 35.93 -21.93 -2.43
N ASN A 140 36.79 -22.20 -1.43
CA ASN A 140 36.48 -23.17 -0.37
C ASN A 140 35.79 -22.53 0.85
N SER A 141 35.32 -21.30 0.71
CA SER A 141 34.67 -20.56 1.77
C SER A 141 33.19 -20.33 1.49
N ARG A 142 32.41 -20.12 2.56
CA ARG A 142 30.97 -19.83 2.49
C ARG A 142 30.67 -18.59 1.63
N TRP A 143 31.65 -17.70 1.46
CA TRP A 143 31.50 -16.49 0.64
C TRP A 143 31.20 -16.81 -0.84
N ARG A 144 31.34 -18.03 -1.33
CA ARG A 144 30.83 -18.35 -2.69
C ARG A 144 29.31 -18.46 -2.77
N LEU A 145 28.64 -18.69 -1.64
CA LEU A 145 27.21 -18.97 -1.59
C LEU A 145 26.40 -17.72 -1.98
N ARG A 146 25.25 -17.96 -2.60
CA ARG A 146 24.29 -16.90 -2.95
C ARG A 146 22.95 -17.20 -2.31
N TYR A 147 22.24 -16.16 -1.89
CA TYR A 147 20.93 -16.29 -1.24
C TYR A 147 19.86 -15.69 -2.13
N ASP A 148 19.00 -16.54 -2.66
CA ASP A 148 17.84 -16.11 -3.43
C ASP A 148 16.64 -15.96 -2.49
N VAL A 149 16.12 -14.74 -2.39
CA VAL A 149 14.98 -14.43 -1.51
C VAL A 149 13.70 -14.54 -2.32
N TYR A 150 12.81 -15.40 -1.85
CA TYR A 150 11.52 -15.70 -2.45
C TYR A 150 10.39 -15.18 -1.58
N ARG A 151 9.31 -14.80 -2.25
CA ARG A 151 8.07 -14.38 -1.61
C ARG A 151 6.88 -15.03 -2.30
N TYR A 152 5.87 -15.39 -1.51
CA TYR A 152 4.64 -15.98 -1.97
C TYR A 152 3.45 -15.32 -1.26
N PHE A 153 2.48 -14.83 -2.03
CA PHE A 153 1.27 -14.23 -1.48
C PHE A 153 0.18 -15.28 -1.30
N LEU A 154 -0.45 -15.27 -0.12
CA LEU A 154 -1.63 -16.08 0.16
C LEU A 154 -2.88 -15.49 -0.52
N PRO A 155 -3.92 -16.29 -0.77
CA PRO A 155 -5.19 -15.79 -1.28
C PRO A 155 -5.76 -14.67 -0.39
N GLU A 156 -6.26 -13.60 -1.01
CA GLU A 156 -6.93 -12.50 -0.32
C GLU A 156 -8.19 -12.99 0.41
N ASN A 157 -8.47 -12.40 1.59
CA ASN A 157 -9.64 -12.69 2.44
C ASN A 157 -9.77 -14.14 2.95
N ASP A 158 -8.77 -15.01 2.76
CA ASP A 158 -8.76 -16.35 3.35
C ASP A 158 -7.69 -16.45 4.44
N LEU A 159 -8.15 -16.44 5.70
CA LEU A 159 -7.31 -16.60 6.88
C LEU A 159 -7.41 -18.00 7.48
N SER A 160 -7.87 -19.01 6.73
CA SER A 160 -7.99 -20.35 7.27
C SER A 160 -6.63 -21.01 7.49
N GLU A 161 -6.50 -21.72 8.62
CA GLU A 161 -5.27 -22.45 8.96
C GLU A 161 -4.90 -23.47 7.89
N MET A 162 -5.88 -24.20 7.36
CA MET A 162 -5.65 -25.23 6.33
C MET A 162 -5.07 -24.65 5.04
N VAL A 163 -5.54 -23.47 4.62
CA VAL A 163 -5.02 -22.80 3.42
C VAL A 163 -3.57 -22.39 3.66
N LEU A 164 -3.28 -21.75 4.80
CA LEU A 164 -1.90 -21.42 5.18
C LEU A 164 -0.99 -22.66 5.12
N MET A 165 -1.36 -23.76 5.77
CA MET A 165 -0.55 -24.98 5.81
C MET A 165 -0.28 -25.55 4.41
N SER A 166 -1.29 -25.57 3.54
CA SER A 166 -1.12 -26.05 2.16
C SER A 166 -0.14 -25.18 1.34
N HIS A 167 -0.10 -23.87 1.62
CA HIS A 167 0.81 -22.94 0.94
C HIS A 167 2.21 -22.93 1.55
N ILE A 168 2.34 -23.15 2.87
CA ILE A 168 3.64 -23.37 3.52
C ILE A 168 4.33 -24.60 2.94
N GLN A 169 3.59 -25.69 2.70
CA GLN A 169 4.15 -26.88 2.06
C GLN A 169 4.72 -26.57 0.66
N LYS A 170 4.05 -25.72 -0.12
CA LYS A 170 4.56 -25.24 -1.42
C LYS A 170 5.81 -24.38 -1.29
N MET A 171 5.99 -23.73 -0.15
CA MET A 171 7.12 -22.85 0.15
C MET A 171 8.18 -23.51 1.03
N SER A 172 8.19 -24.83 1.18
CA SER A 172 9.13 -25.54 2.05
C SER A 172 10.31 -26.18 1.32
N GLU A 173 10.07 -26.81 0.16
CA GLU A 173 11.09 -27.50 -0.62
C GLU A 173 11.62 -26.63 -1.76
N VAL A 174 12.93 -26.69 -2.03
CA VAL A 174 13.61 -25.85 -3.04
C VAL A 174 12.90 -25.84 -4.40
N GLN A 175 12.54 -27.01 -4.94
CA GLN A 175 11.90 -27.09 -6.26
C GLN A 175 10.50 -26.49 -6.24
N SER A 176 9.75 -26.73 -5.17
CA SER A 176 8.41 -26.20 -4.97
C SER A 176 8.42 -24.67 -4.79
N ILE A 177 9.40 -24.14 -4.05
CA ILE A 177 9.61 -22.69 -3.89
C ILE A 177 9.92 -22.05 -5.25
N LYS A 178 10.82 -22.64 -6.06
CA LYS A 178 11.14 -22.12 -7.39
C LYS A 178 9.95 -22.15 -8.35
N ALA A 179 9.05 -23.12 -8.20
CA ALA A 179 7.87 -23.27 -9.04
C ALA A 179 6.72 -22.33 -8.66
N ASN A 180 6.54 -22.05 -7.36
CA ASN A 180 5.39 -21.31 -6.85
C ASN A 180 5.72 -19.88 -6.41
N GLY A 181 6.92 -19.66 -5.86
CA GLY A 181 7.36 -18.38 -5.31
C GLY A 181 7.92 -17.43 -6.37
N ILE A 182 7.85 -16.14 -6.09
CA ILE A 182 8.47 -15.10 -6.91
C ILE A 182 9.84 -14.78 -6.32
N LYS A 183 10.89 -14.91 -7.14
CA LYS A 183 12.25 -14.51 -6.77
C LYS A 183 12.33 -12.98 -6.76
N MET A 184 12.59 -12.41 -5.60
CA MET A 184 12.66 -10.95 -5.41
C MET A 184 14.07 -10.43 -5.71
N LEU A 185 15.09 -11.12 -5.20
CA LEU A 185 16.48 -10.69 -5.29
C LEU A 185 17.44 -11.84 -5.01
N THR A 186 18.72 -11.62 -5.34
CA THR A 186 19.85 -12.44 -4.92
C THR A 186 20.79 -11.60 -4.06
N LEU A 187 21.09 -12.08 -2.86
CA LEU A 187 22.13 -11.54 -1.98
C LEU A 187 23.44 -12.28 -2.23
N THR A 188 24.51 -11.52 -2.21
CA THR A 188 25.90 -11.96 -2.36
C THR A 188 26.69 -11.70 -1.07
N THR A 189 27.99 -11.93 -1.09
CA THR A 189 28.91 -11.73 0.04
C THR A 189 28.89 -10.35 0.63
N ASP A 190 28.72 -9.36 -0.23
CA ASP A 190 28.84 -7.95 0.12
C ASP A 190 27.53 -7.43 0.71
N ASP A 191 26.45 -8.22 0.57
CA ASP A 191 25.14 -7.89 1.06
C ASP A 191 24.94 -8.45 2.48
N LYS A 192 24.23 -7.70 3.30
CA LYS A 192 23.79 -8.18 4.61
C LYS A 192 22.68 -9.22 4.46
N THR A 193 22.61 -10.18 5.38
CA THR A 193 21.52 -11.19 5.44
C THR A 193 20.23 -10.62 6.04
N ASN A 194 19.86 -9.42 5.59
CA ASN A 194 18.61 -8.77 5.94
C ASN A 194 17.96 -8.07 4.75
N VAL A 195 16.62 -8.09 4.72
CA VAL A 195 15.84 -7.54 3.61
C VAL A 195 14.59 -6.86 4.14
N TYR A 196 14.21 -5.76 3.49
CA TYR A 196 13.01 -4.99 3.80
C TYR A 196 11.97 -5.12 2.67
N PHE A 197 10.70 -5.26 3.05
CA PHE A 197 9.55 -5.32 2.14
C PHE A 197 8.49 -4.32 2.57
N SER A 198 7.65 -3.84 1.66
CA SER A 198 6.48 -3.02 2.01
C SER A 198 5.49 -3.86 2.82
N SER A 199 5.00 -3.31 3.92
CA SER A 199 4.02 -3.96 4.78
C SER A 199 2.62 -3.88 4.15
N LEU A 200 1.92 -5.00 4.07
CA LEU A 200 0.55 -5.10 3.53
C LEU A 200 -0.37 -5.67 4.62
N PRO A 201 -0.90 -4.84 5.53
CA PRO A 201 -1.74 -5.31 6.62
C PRO A 201 -2.95 -6.11 6.13
N GLY A 202 -3.14 -7.29 6.72
CA GLY A 202 -4.24 -8.20 6.38
C GLY A 202 -3.98 -9.11 5.16
N GLN A 203 -2.92 -8.85 4.39
CA GLN A 203 -2.50 -9.72 3.30
C GLN A 203 -1.50 -10.75 3.81
N GLY A 204 -1.85 -12.03 3.66
CA GLY A 204 -0.94 -13.12 4.02
C GLY A 204 0.23 -13.22 3.05
N VAL A 205 1.45 -13.34 3.59
CA VAL A 205 2.69 -13.49 2.83
C VAL A 205 3.57 -14.54 3.48
N ILE A 206 4.19 -15.39 2.66
CA ILE A 206 5.23 -16.34 3.07
C ILE A 206 6.55 -15.92 2.43
N TYR A 207 7.59 -15.80 3.25
CA TYR A 207 8.96 -15.55 2.82
C TYR A 207 9.77 -16.84 2.95
N ASN A 208 10.61 -17.12 1.96
CA ASN A 208 11.64 -18.15 2.10
C ASN A 208 12.92 -17.71 1.37
N ILE A 209 14.06 -18.31 1.74
CA ILE A 209 15.37 -18.06 1.19
C ILE A 209 15.95 -19.39 0.73
N ILE A 210 16.44 -19.43 -0.50
CA ILE A 210 17.21 -20.54 -1.02
C ILE A 210 18.67 -20.14 -1.02
N VAL A 211 19.50 -20.88 -0.30
CA VAL A 211 20.94 -20.80 -0.46
C VAL A 211 21.37 -21.71 -1.61
N TRP A 212 22.16 -21.17 -2.53
CA TRP A 212 22.67 -21.87 -3.70
C TRP A 212 24.20 -21.87 -3.70
N ASP A 213 24.78 -23.04 -3.97
CA ASP A 213 26.20 -23.22 -4.17
C ASP A 213 26.53 -23.25 -5.67
N PRO A 214 27.23 -22.23 -6.20
CA PRO A 214 27.57 -22.17 -7.62
C PRO A 214 28.57 -23.24 -8.06
N LEU A 215 29.39 -23.80 -7.16
CA LEU A 215 30.41 -24.78 -7.54
C LEU A 215 29.78 -26.17 -7.76
N TRP A 216 28.93 -26.58 -6.83
CA TRP A 216 28.29 -27.91 -6.86
C TRP A 216 26.91 -27.90 -7.52
N ASN A 217 26.38 -26.71 -7.81
CA ASN A 217 25.02 -26.50 -8.31
C ASN A 217 23.94 -27.15 -7.43
N THR A 218 24.18 -27.13 -6.13
CA THR A 218 23.30 -27.64 -5.07
C THR A 218 22.64 -26.47 -4.35
N SER A 219 21.53 -26.75 -3.66
CA SER A 219 20.79 -25.69 -2.95
C SER A 219 19.98 -26.26 -1.81
N ALA A 220 19.84 -25.46 -0.76
CA ALA A 220 19.01 -25.76 0.39
C ALA A 220 18.08 -24.58 0.70
N ALA A 221 16.91 -24.88 1.27
CA ALA A 221 15.95 -23.87 1.69
C ALA A 221 16.07 -23.61 3.18
N TYR A 222 15.96 -22.33 3.56
CA TYR A 222 15.67 -21.93 4.92
C TYR A 222 14.21 -22.29 5.27
N ILE A 223 13.87 -22.10 6.54
CA ILE A 223 12.52 -22.36 7.02
C ILE A 223 11.62 -21.21 6.63
N PRO A 224 10.50 -21.47 5.92
CA PRO A 224 9.60 -20.41 5.51
C PRO A 224 8.98 -19.75 6.74
N VAL A 225 8.81 -18.43 6.68
CA VAL A 225 8.12 -17.64 7.71
C VAL A 225 6.92 -16.94 7.08
N HIS A 226 5.79 -16.96 7.77
CA HIS A 226 4.57 -16.31 7.33
C HIS A 226 4.21 -15.09 8.19
N THR A 227 3.49 -14.14 7.59
CA THR A 227 2.93 -13.00 8.31
C THR A 227 1.70 -12.45 7.59
N TYR A 228 0.82 -11.82 8.36
CA TYR A 228 -0.30 -11.00 7.85
C TYR A 228 -0.07 -9.51 8.14
N ALA A 229 1.12 -9.15 8.65
CA ALA A 229 1.48 -7.81 9.13
C ALA A 229 0.46 -7.19 10.12
N CYS A 230 -0.26 -8.05 10.86
CA CYS A 230 -1.14 -7.70 11.98
C CYS A 230 -1.24 -8.87 12.96
N SER A 231 -1.61 -8.60 14.21
CA SER A 231 -1.90 -9.64 15.21
C SER A 231 -3.30 -10.20 15.01
N PHE A 232 -3.57 -11.50 15.16
CA PHE A 232 -4.91 -12.06 14.92
C PHE A 232 -6.01 -11.50 15.84
N VAL A 233 -5.67 -10.99 17.04
CA VAL A 233 -6.63 -10.27 17.89
C VAL A 233 -7.07 -8.97 17.24
N GLU A 234 -6.16 -8.26 16.56
CA GLU A 234 -6.46 -7.06 15.78
C GLU A 234 -7.04 -7.40 14.39
N CYS A 235 -6.53 -8.45 13.72
CA CYS A 235 -7.01 -8.91 12.42
C CYS A 235 -8.42 -9.54 12.51
N SER A 236 -8.79 -10.19 13.62
CA SER A 236 -10.13 -10.81 13.80
C SER A 236 -11.25 -9.77 13.94
N SER A 237 -10.90 -8.52 14.26
CA SER A 237 -11.83 -7.37 14.20
C SER A 237 -12.02 -6.80 12.79
N ASN A 238 -11.61 -7.55 11.76
CA ASN A 238 -11.47 -7.28 10.32
C ASN A 238 -10.01 -6.95 9.92
N PRO A 239 -9.32 -7.79 9.13
CA PRO A 239 -7.87 -7.70 8.85
C PRO A 239 -7.41 -6.45 8.09
N PHE A 240 -8.37 -5.68 7.58
CA PHE A 240 -8.16 -4.48 6.76
C PHE A 240 -8.01 -3.18 7.60
N PHE A 241 -8.12 -3.26 8.92
CA PHE A 241 -8.58 -2.15 9.75
C PHE A 241 -7.53 -1.17 10.30
N LEU A 242 -6.22 -1.46 10.18
CA LEU A 242 -5.20 -0.70 10.93
C LEU A 242 -4.84 0.69 10.35
N LEU A 243 -5.10 0.95 9.06
CA LEU A 243 -4.92 2.29 8.46
C LEU A 243 -6.11 2.76 7.60
N VAL A 244 -6.81 1.84 6.94
CA VAL A 244 -7.88 2.15 5.98
C VAL A 244 -9.28 1.82 6.53
N GLY A 245 -9.38 0.94 7.54
CA GLY A 245 -10.68 0.58 8.12
C GLY A 245 -11.26 1.55 9.15
N LYS A 246 -10.48 2.53 9.64
CA LYS A 246 -11.02 3.55 10.56
C LYS A 246 -12.22 4.24 9.93
N LEU A 247 -13.27 4.44 10.73
CA LEU A 247 -14.51 5.07 10.27
C LEU A 247 -14.25 6.45 9.65
N SER A 248 -13.30 7.20 10.19
CA SER A 248 -12.85 8.50 9.68
C SER A 248 -12.31 8.41 8.24
N THR A 249 -11.46 7.42 7.96
CA THR A 249 -10.89 7.16 6.63
C THR A 249 -11.96 6.76 5.62
N LYS A 250 -12.88 5.88 6.03
CA LYS A 250 -14.02 5.46 5.20
C LYS A 250 -14.89 6.66 4.84
N VAL A 251 -15.27 7.48 5.81
CA VAL A 251 -16.08 8.70 5.58
C VAL A 251 -15.34 9.68 4.67
N PHE A 252 -14.05 9.90 4.89
CA PHE A 252 -13.24 10.81 4.08
C PHE A 252 -13.15 10.36 2.61
N PHE A 253 -12.76 9.13 2.35
CA PHE A 253 -12.61 8.64 0.97
C PHE A 253 -13.94 8.42 0.27
N THR A 254 -15.01 8.04 0.98
CA THR A 254 -16.35 7.98 0.36
C THR A 254 -16.87 9.34 -0.06
N ALA A 255 -16.71 10.38 0.78
CA ALA A 255 -17.06 11.74 0.40
C ALA A 255 -16.23 12.21 -0.81
N LEU A 256 -14.92 11.91 -0.81
CA LEU A 256 -14.04 12.22 -1.94
C LEU A 256 -14.43 11.46 -3.21
N ALA A 257 -14.88 10.21 -3.11
CA ALA A 257 -15.33 9.40 -4.23
C ALA A 257 -16.66 9.90 -4.83
N VAL A 258 -17.61 10.37 -4.00
CA VAL A 258 -18.84 11.00 -4.52
C VAL A 258 -18.50 12.24 -5.33
N LEU A 259 -17.61 13.09 -4.80
CA LEU A 259 -17.13 14.27 -5.52
C LEU A 259 -16.32 13.89 -6.77
N GLY A 260 -15.46 12.88 -6.67
CA GLY A 260 -14.64 12.36 -7.76
C GLY A 260 -15.45 11.72 -8.89
N LEU A 261 -16.53 11.02 -8.56
CA LEU A 261 -17.46 10.47 -9.54
C LEU A 261 -18.21 11.59 -10.28
N PHE A 262 -18.62 12.64 -9.56
CA PHE A 262 -19.22 13.82 -10.18
C PHE A 262 -18.24 14.52 -11.13
N THR A 263 -16.99 14.77 -10.69
CA THR A 263 -15.97 15.40 -11.54
C THR A 263 -15.56 14.50 -12.72
N CYS A 264 -15.57 13.17 -12.55
CA CYS A 264 -15.28 12.22 -13.62
C CYS A 264 -16.22 12.35 -14.84
N PHE A 265 -17.51 12.64 -14.63
CA PHE A 265 -18.49 12.77 -15.72
C PHE A 265 -18.83 14.22 -16.09
N PHE A 266 -18.67 15.17 -15.17
CA PHE A 266 -19.14 16.54 -15.33
C PHE A 266 -18.07 17.61 -15.00
N GLY A 267 -16.82 17.22 -14.75
CA GLY A 267 -15.75 18.12 -14.29
C GLY A 267 -15.53 19.31 -15.22
N HIS A 268 -15.36 19.08 -16.52
CA HIS A 268 -15.14 20.17 -17.47
C HIS A 268 -16.34 21.14 -17.54
N ARG A 269 -17.57 20.63 -17.53
CA ARG A 269 -18.79 21.45 -17.55
C ARG A 269 -18.90 22.33 -16.32
N PHE A 270 -18.69 21.73 -15.14
CA PHE A 270 -18.69 22.43 -13.86
C PHE A 270 -17.27 22.78 -13.45
N TRP A 271 -16.64 23.64 -14.26
CA TRP A 271 -15.26 24.08 -14.08
C TRP A 271 -14.91 24.50 -12.64
N LYS A 272 -15.81 25.20 -11.94
CA LYS A 272 -15.57 25.63 -10.55
C LYS A 272 -15.45 24.45 -9.58
N THR A 273 -16.31 23.44 -9.69
CA THR A 273 -16.25 22.27 -8.79
C THR A 273 -15.02 21.42 -9.08
N ASP A 274 -14.62 21.34 -10.34
CA ASP A 274 -13.41 20.64 -10.77
C ASP A 274 -12.14 21.30 -10.20
N LEU A 275 -12.07 22.64 -10.25
CA LEU A 275 -11.02 23.41 -9.57
C LEU A 275 -11.00 23.18 -8.05
N VAL A 276 -12.17 23.15 -7.39
CA VAL A 276 -12.22 22.85 -5.95
C VAL A 276 -11.67 21.45 -5.67
N PHE A 277 -12.06 20.45 -6.45
CA PHE A 277 -11.64 19.06 -6.27
C PHE A 277 -10.13 18.88 -6.50
N MET A 278 -9.60 19.41 -7.60
CA MET A 278 -8.17 19.31 -7.93
C MET A 278 -7.30 20.10 -6.95
N GLY A 279 -7.74 21.31 -6.57
CA GLY A 279 -7.08 22.10 -5.53
C GLY A 279 -7.14 21.43 -4.16
N PHE A 280 -8.25 20.77 -3.82
CA PHE A 280 -8.38 19.97 -2.61
C PHE A 280 -7.35 18.86 -2.57
N ILE A 281 -7.24 18.04 -3.63
CA ILE A 281 -6.27 16.92 -3.67
C ILE A 281 -4.84 17.44 -3.55
N PHE A 282 -4.49 18.46 -4.33
CA PHE A 282 -3.15 19.04 -4.34
C PHE A 282 -2.76 19.54 -2.94
N THR A 283 -3.59 20.40 -2.33
CA THR A 283 -3.28 20.98 -1.02
C THR A 283 -3.37 19.94 0.10
N ALA A 284 -4.37 19.04 0.08
CA ALA A 284 -4.51 17.99 1.07
C ALA A 284 -3.27 17.08 1.11
N PHE A 285 -2.71 16.70 -0.05
CA PHE A 285 -1.51 15.86 -0.10
C PHE A 285 -0.31 16.50 0.61
N PHE A 286 0.05 17.74 0.25
CA PHE A 286 1.18 18.44 0.87
C PHE A 286 0.97 18.71 2.35
N PHE A 287 -0.24 19.12 2.75
CA PHE A 287 -0.53 19.38 4.17
C PHE A 287 -0.57 18.09 4.99
N PHE A 288 -1.06 16.98 4.44
CA PHE A 288 -1.00 15.69 5.13
C PHE A 288 0.45 15.29 5.42
N VAL A 289 1.33 15.43 4.42
CA VAL A 289 2.77 15.19 4.57
C VAL A 289 3.38 16.12 5.62
N PHE A 290 3.14 17.43 5.49
CA PHE A 290 3.68 18.44 6.38
C PHE A 290 3.24 18.22 7.83
N ILE A 291 1.95 18.02 8.07
CA ILE A 291 1.40 17.78 9.41
C ILE A 291 1.98 16.49 9.99
N THR A 292 2.09 15.42 9.20
CA THR A 292 2.68 14.15 9.68
C THR A 292 4.14 14.29 10.07
N ARG A 293 4.94 15.02 9.30
CA ARG A 293 6.38 15.15 9.54
C ARG A 293 6.70 16.10 10.68
N VAL A 294 5.89 17.15 10.86
CA VAL A 294 6.17 18.22 11.83
C VAL A 294 5.44 18.01 13.16
N THR A 295 4.33 17.25 13.17
CA THR A 295 3.48 17.11 14.37
C THR A 295 3.26 15.65 14.74
N GLY A 296 3.18 15.37 16.06
CA GLY A 296 2.81 14.06 16.61
C GLY A 296 1.30 13.89 16.81
N LEU A 297 0.46 14.56 16.01
CA LEU A 297 -1.00 14.52 16.19
C LEU A 297 -1.57 13.14 15.88
N GLY A 298 -2.61 12.75 16.61
CA GLY A 298 -3.36 11.53 16.33
C GLY A 298 -3.94 11.52 14.91
N TYR A 299 -4.10 10.31 14.35
CA TYR A 299 -4.52 10.10 12.96
C TYR A 299 -5.80 10.88 12.58
N ASP A 300 -6.83 10.83 13.42
CA ASP A 300 -8.14 11.41 13.11
C ASP A 300 -8.10 12.94 13.07
N LEU A 301 -7.31 13.55 13.97
CA LEU A 301 -7.09 14.99 13.98
C LEU A 301 -6.26 15.43 12.77
N ARG A 302 -5.21 14.68 12.42
CA ARG A 302 -4.42 14.92 11.21
C ARG A 302 -5.28 14.86 9.95
N LEU A 303 -6.15 13.85 9.83
CA LEU A 303 -7.06 13.71 8.68
C LEU A 303 -8.04 14.89 8.60
N THR A 304 -8.56 15.33 9.75
CA THR A 304 -9.46 16.49 9.82
C THR A 304 -8.76 17.78 9.39
N LEU A 305 -7.56 18.05 9.90
CA LEU A 305 -6.77 19.22 9.50
C LEU A 305 -6.41 19.20 8.02
N THR A 306 -6.10 18.01 7.49
CA THR A 306 -5.84 17.79 6.06
C THR A 306 -7.08 18.13 5.22
N ALA A 307 -8.26 17.69 5.65
CA ALA A 307 -9.52 18.01 4.97
C ALA A 307 -9.80 19.52 4.96
N VAL A 308 -9.59 20.20 6.09
CA VAL A 308 -9.73 21.66 6.19
C VAL A 308 -8.74 22.38 5.27
N ALA A 309 -7.47 21.97 5.28
CA ALA A 309 -6.45 22.54 4.39
C ALA A 309 -6.80 22.31 2.91
N GLY A 310 -7.30 21.12 2.55
CA GLY A 310 -7.78 20.82 1.21
C GLY A 310 -8.93 21.73 0.78
N ILE A 311 -9.93 21.95 1.65
CA ILE A 311 -11.05 22.87 1.35
C ILE A 311 -10.54 24.29 1.10
N ILE A 312 -9.63 24.78 1.94
CA ILE A 312 -8.99 26.10 1.78
C ILE A 312 -8.23 26.15 0.46
N GLY A 313 -7.47 25.11 0.11
CA GLY A 313 -6.73 25.00 -1.15
C GLY A 313 -7.63 25.02 -2.39
N GLY A 314 -8.72 24.26 -2.38
CA GLY A 314 -9.72 24.26 -3.45
C GLY A 314 -10.38 25.63 -3.64
N LEU A 315 -10.80 26.27 -2.53
CA LEU A 315 -11.36 27.62 -2.57
C LEU A 315 -10.34 28.66 -3.05
N PHE A 316 -9.08 28.53 -2.62
CA PHE A 316 -7.98 29.40 -3.06
C PHE A 316 -7.73 29.27 -4.56
N LEU A 317 -7.73 28.06 -5.11
CA LEU A 317 -7.55 27.85 -6.55
C LEU A 317 -8.69 28.47 -7.36
N VAL A 318 -9.94 28.34 -6.90
CA VAL A 318 -11.09 29.02 -7.50
C VAL A 318 -10.98 30.53 -7.38
N ALA A 319 -10.58 31.06 -6.23
CA ALA A 319 -10.41 32.50 -6.01
C ALA A 319 -9.31 33.08 -6.90
N SER A 320 -8.20 32.35 -7.07
CA SER A 320 -7.10 32.70 -7.96
C SER A 320 -7.57 32.75 -9.42
N TRP A 321 -8.25 31.70 -9.89
CA TRP A 321 -8.86 31.69 -11.22
C TRP A 321 -9.87 32.83 -11.39
N TRP A 322 -10.71 33.08 -10.38
CA TRP A 322 -11.71 34.14 -10.45
C TRP A 322 -11.06 35.53 -10.57
N ARG A 323 -10.02 35.78 -9.79
CA ARG A 323 -9.32 37.07 -9.70
C ARG A 323 -8.44 37.37 -10.91
N PHE A 324 -7.69 36.38 -11.39
CA PHE A 324 -6.67 36.55 -12.43
C PHE A 324 -7.12 36.07 -13.81
N GLY A 325 -8.17 35.25 -13.89
CA GLY A 325 -8.64 34.65 -15.15
C GLY A 325 -7.63 33.74 -15.84
N SER A 326 -6.51 33.40 -15.18
CA SER A 326 -5.42 32.63 -15.77
C SER A 326 -5.77 31.15 -15.81
N VAL A 327 -6.11 30.65 -16.99
CA VAL A 327 -6.36 29.22 -17.23
C VAL A 327 -5.07 28.42 -17.09
N LEU A 328 -3.94 28.96 -17.56
CA LEU A 328 -2.65 28.24 -17.56
C LEU A 328 -2.18 27.86 -16.15
N LEU A 329 -2.35 28.76 -15.17
CA LEU A 329 -1.98 28.47 -13.78
C LEU A 329 -2.84 27.34 -13.19
N SER A 330 -4.14 27.36 -13.45
CA SER A 330 -5.05 26.29 -13.05
C SER A 330 -4.70 24.97 -13.72
N MET A 331 -4.40 24.99 -15.02
CA MET A 331 -4.00 23.81 -15.80
C MET A 331 -2.69 23.21 -15.30
N PHE A 332 -1.76 24.04 -14.83
CA PHE A 332 -0.53 23.55 -14.23
C PHE A 332 -0.82 22.71 -12.98
N VAL A 333 -1.67 23.19 -12.07
CA VAL A 333 -2.06 22.43 -10.86
C VAL A 333 -2.79 21.14 -11.23
N ILE A 334 -3.75 21.21 -12.15
CA ILE A 334 -4.51 20.03 -12.61
C ILE A 334 -3.59 19.00 -13.29
N GLY A 335 -2.71 19.47 -14.16
CA GLY A 335 -1.71 18.65 -14.83
C GLY A 335 -0.71 18.03 -13.86
N LEU A 336 -0.33 18.73 -12.79
CA LEU A 336 0.50 18.18 -11.72
C LEU A 336 -0.23 17.05 -10.98
N VAL A 337 -1.53 17.18 -10.68
CA VAL A 337 -2.28 16.10 -10.02
C VAL A 337 -2.37 14.86 -10.92
N LEU A 338 -2.67 15.05 -12.21
CA LEU A 338 -2.67 13.94 -13.16
C LEU A 338 -1.27 13.33 -13.35
N GLY A 339 -0.24 14.18 -13.46
CA GLY A 339 1.15 13.78 -13.59
C GLY A 339 1.68 13.04 -12.36
N PHE A 340 1.26 13.45 -11.17
CA PHE A 340 1.56 12.76 -9.93
C PHE A 340 0.96 11.34 -9.92
N LEU A 341 -0.31 11.19 -10.32
CA LEU A 341 -0.96 9.88 -10.42
C LEU A 341 -0.30 9.01 -11.50
N PHE A 342 0.02 9.58 -12.65
CA PHE A 342 0.73 8.89 -13.73
C PHE A 342 2.10 8.40 -13.28
N SER A 343 2.92 9.28 -12.67
CA SER A 343 4.23 8.94 -12.14
C SER A 343 4.13 7.84 -11.07
N SER A 344 3.18 7.98 -10.14
CA SER A 344 2.90 6.94 -9.11
C SER A 344 2.56 5.60 -9.75
N THR A 345 1.76 5.58 -10.82
CA THR A 345 1.41 4.34 -11.54
C THR A 345 2.64 3.71 -12.20
N VAL A 346 3.54 4.51 -12.78
CA VAL A 346 4.79 4.02 -13.39
C VAL A 346 5.69 3.37 -12.33
N PHE A 347 5.89 4.02 -11.18
CA PHE A 347 6.74 3.51 -10.11
C PHE A 347 6.10 2.36 -9.31
N PHE A 348 4.79 2.17 -9.40
CA PHE A 348 4.11 1.00 -8.85
C PHE A 348 4.35 -0.27 -9.68
N THR A 349 4.77 -0.14 -10.95
CA THR A 349 5.21 -1.29 -11.74
C THR A 349 6.59 -1.80 -11.28
N PRO A 350 7.04 -2.99 -11.71
CA PRO A 350 8.39 -3.48 -11.38
C PRO A 350 9.55 -2.55 -11.77
N LEU A 351 9.28 -1.50 -12.55
CA LEU A 351 10.25 -0.42 -12.82
C LEU A 351 10.68 0.31 -11.54
N GLY A 352 9.80 0.45 -10.54
CA GLY A 352 10.11 1.18 -9.31
C GLY A 352 11.08 0.44 -8.37
N ASP A 353 11.18 -0.88 -8.47
CA ASP A 353 12.02 -1.70 -7.59
C ASP A 353 13.47 -1.87 -8.09
N TYR A 354 13.84 -1.21 -9.19
CA TYR A 354 15.24 -1.22 -9.65
C TYR A 354 16.18 -0.61 -8.59
N ARG A 355 17.36 -1.21 -8.45
CA ARG A 355 18.39 -0.78 -7.47
C ARG A 355 18.72 0.72 -7.55
N VAL A 356 18.64 1.33 -8.74
CA VAL A 356 18.91 2.75 -8.98
C VAL A 356 17.91 3.65 -8.24
N PHE A 357 16.66 3.23 -8.08
CA PHE A 357 15.60 4.01 -7.41
C PHE A 357 15.59 3.87 -5.89
N ARG A 358 16.56 3.16 -5.31
CA ARG A 358 16.78 3.15 -3.86
C ARG A 358 17.46 4.42 -3.37
N ASP A 359 18.17 5.12 -4.25
CA ASP A 359 18.66 6.45 -3.96
C ASP A 359 17.48 7.43 -4.02
N ASP A 360 17.23 8.12 -2.90
CA ASP A 360 16.09 9.04 -2.80
C ASP A 360 16.23 10.25 -3.71
N VAL A 361 17.44 10.76 -3.94
CA VAL A 361 17.65 11.91 -4.83
C VAL A 361 17.30 11.50 -6.25
N VAL A 362 17.80 10.34 -6.70
CA VAL A 362 17.51 9.82 -8.04
C VAL A 362 16.01 9.55 -8.20
N PHE A 363 15.38 8.93 -7.21
CA PHE A 363 13.94 8.67 -7.23
C PHE A 363 13.11 9.96 -7.30
N TRP A 364 13.34 10.93 -6.41
CA TRP A 364 12.51 12.15 -6.36
C TRP A 364 12.70 13.03 -7.59
N VAL A 365 13.91 13.12 -8.13
CA VAL A 365 14.18 13.87 -9.37
C VAL A 365 13.47 13.21 -10.55
N THR A 366 13.60 11.88 -10.70
CA THR A 366 12.96 11.14 -11.79
C THR A 366 11.44 11.19 -11.66
N PHE A 367 10.89 10.93 -10.46
CA PHE A 367 9.47 11.05 -10.17
C PHE A 367 8.90 12.43 -10.52
N SER A 368 9.59 13.50 -10.09
CA SER A 368 9.16 14.88 -10.35
C SER A 368 9.24 15.22 -11.84
N SER A 369 10.28 14.74 -12.54
CA SER A 369 10.42 14.95 -13.97
C SER A 369 9.28 14.30 -14.78
N VAL A 370 8.90 13.07 -14.44
CA VAL A 370 7.78 12.36 -15.05
C VAL A 370 6.46 13.05 -14.74
N ALA A 371 6.25 13.50 -13.50
CA ALA A 371 5.05 14.23 -13.10
C ALA A 371 4.91 15.59 -13.82
N LEU A 372 6.02 16.32 -14.01
CA LEU A 372 6.04 17.60 -14.74
C LEU A 372 5.88 17.45 -16.25
N MET A 373 6.17 16.29 -16.79
CA MET A 373 6.07 16.01 -18.22
C MET A 373 4.62 16.14 -18.72
N ILE A 374 3.65 15.69 -17.93
CA ILE A 374 2.21 15.79 -18.27
C ILE A 374 1.74 17.24 -18.47
N PRO A 375 1.85 18.18 -17.51
CA PRO A 375 1.41 19.55 -17.73
C PRO A 375 2.16 20.22 -18.89
N VAL A 376 3.44 19.91 -19.11
CA VAL A 376 4.25 20.46 -20.22
C VAL A 376 3.74 19.99 -21.59
N LEU A 377 3.46 18.68 -21.74
CA LEU A 377 2.92 18.12 -22.99
C LEU A 377 1.58 18.74 -23.38
N PHE A 378 0.72 19.01 -22.40
CA PHE A 378 -0.63 19.49 -22.65
C PHE A 378 -0.79 21.02 -22.52
N VAL A 379 0.30 21.81 -22.45
CA VAL A 379 0.23 23.29 -22.44
C VAL A 379 -0.55 23.81 -23.66
N GLY A 380 -0.36 23.20 -24.83
CA GLY A 380 -1.06 23.58 -26.05
C GLY A 380 -2.52 23.11 -26.13
N CYS A 381 -2.94 22.19 -25.27
CA CYS A 381 -4.26 21.57 -25.28
C CYS A 381 -4.89 21.49 -23.88
N PRO A 382 -5.08 22.64 -23.19
CA PRO A 382 -5.53 22.67 -21.80
C PRO A 382 -6.91 22.03 -21.58
N ARG A 383 -7.78 22.10 -22.59
CA ARG A 383 -9.10 21.45 -22.56
C ARG A 383 -8.98 19.93 -22.45
N ILE A 384 -8.10 19.32 -23.23
CA ILE A 384 -7.88 17.87 -23.24
C ILE A 384 -7.29 17.45 -21.90
N LEU A 385 -6.30 18.20 -21.40
CA LEU A 385 -5.72 17.97 -20.07
C LEU A 385 -6.79 17.92 -18.99
N ASN A 386 -7.71 18.90 -18.98
CA ASN A 386 -8.72 18.95 -17.95
C ASN A 386 -9.70 17.77 -18.00
N ILE A 387 -10.13 17.40 -19.20
CA ILE A 387 -11.04 16.27 -19.40
C ILE A 387 -10.37 14.95 -18.99
N LEU A 388 -9.09 14.77 -19.35
CA LEU A 388 -8.32 13.59 -18.95
C LEU A 388 -8.09 13.54 -17.44
N ALA A 389 -7.66 14.67 -16.84
CA ALA A 389 -7.41 14.75 -15.40
C ALA A 389 -8.68 14.46 -14.61
N SER A 390 -9.79 15.12 -14.91
CA SER A 390 -11.06 14.91 -14.22
C SER A 390 -11.57 13.48 -14.35
N GLY A 391 -11.49 12.87 -15.54
CA GLY A 391 -11.89 11.48 -15.76
C GLY A 391 -11.01 10.47 -15.01
N ILE A 392 -9.69 10.57 -15.12
CA ILE A 392 -8.74 9.59 -14.55
C ILE A 392 -8.60 9.77 -13.03
N VAL A 393 -8.40 11.00 -12.55
CA VAL A 393 -8.24 11.28 -11.11
C VAL A 393 -9.57 11.10 -10.38
N GLY A 394 -10.68 11.55 -10.98
CA GLY A 394 -12.03 11.39 -10.41
C GLY A 394 -12.43 9.92 -10.27
N SER A 395 -12.15 9.09 -11.28
CA SER A 395 -12.38 7.64 -11.19
C SER A 395 -11.44 6.95 -10.21
N TYR A 396 -10.17 7.36 -10.11
CA TYR A 396 -9.24 6.82 -9.12
C TYR A 396 -9.67 7.11 -7.67
N ALA A 397 -10.30 8.27 -7.40
CA ALA A 397 -10.88 8.54 -6.09
C ALA A 397 -11.97 7.52 -5.68
N VAL A 398 -12.72 7.00 -6.65
CA VAL A 398 -13.68 5.90 -6.42
C VAL A 398 -12.96 4.61 -6.05
N ILE A 399 -11.82 4.31 -6.70
CA ILE A 399 -11.00 3.13 -6.38
C ILE A 399 -10.43 3.23 -4.96
N LEU A 400 -9.96 4.41 -4.54
CA LEU A 400 -9.51 4.63 -3.16
C LEU A 400 -10.64 4.42 -2.14
N ALA A 401 -11.89 4.78 -2.47
CA ALA A 401 -13.02 4.49 -1.61
C ALA A 401 -13.36 3.00 -1.58
N ILE A 402 -13.37 2.30 -2.72
CA ILE A 402 -13.59 0.84 -2.78
C ILE A 402 -12.53 0.13 -1.95
N ALA A 403 -11.28 0.58 -2.05
CA ALA A 403 -10.19 0.06 -1.26
C ALA A 403 -10.51 0.15 0.24
N CYS A 404 -11.29 1.13 0.70
CA CYS A 404 -11.65 1.21 2.12
C CYS A 404 -12.59 0.11 2.63
N TYR A 405 -13.21 -0.65 1.73
CA TYR A 405 -14.18 -1.70 2.05
C TYR A 405 -13.73 -3.08 1.59
N VAL A 406 -12.94 -3.14 0.54
CA VAL A 406 -12.43 -4.37 -0.07
C VAL A 406 -10.92 -4.23 -0.22
N TYR A 407 -10.17 -5.26 0.18
CA TYR A 407 -8.74 -5.27 -0.06
C TYR A 407 -8.45 -5.16 -1.56
N THR A 408 -7.60 -4.20 -1.92
CA THR A 408 -7.05 -4.06 -3.28
C THR A 408 -5.66 -3.49 -3.21
N SER A 409 -4.78 -4.03 -4.05
CA SER A 409 -3.44 -3.55 -4.22
C SER A 409 -3.38 -2.18 -4.91
N LEU A 410 -4.42 -1.77 -5.63
CA LEU A 410 -4.45 -0.52 -6.40
C LEU A 410 -4.37 0.75 -5.53
N ALA A 411 -4.79 0.71 -4.26
CA ALA A 411 -4.61 1.84 -3.36
C ALA A 411 -3.13 2.13 -3.05
N TYR A 412 -2.28 1.11 -3.16
CA TYR A 412 -0.84 1.23 -2.92
C TYR A 412 -0.10 2.03 -3.98
N ILE A 413 -0.72 2.29 -5.15
CA ILE A 413 -0.20 3.23 -6.16
C ILE A 413 0.16 4.57 -5.50
N THR A 414 -0.73 5.12 -4.67
CA THR A 414 -0.46 6.38 -3.96
C THR A 414 0.04 6.19 -2.52
N LEU A 415 -0.31 5.08 -1.86
CA LEU A 415 0.11 4.86 -0.46
C LEU A 415 1.59 4.53 -0.33
N ASP A 416 2.20 3.80 -1.27
CA ASP A 416 3.64 3.51 -1.19
C ASP A 416 4.48 4.77 -1.38
N LEU A 417 4.07 5.66 -2.28
CA LEU A 417 4.68 6.97 -2.39
C LEU A 417 4.54 7.78 -1.10
N LEU A 418 3.35 7.77 -0.50
CA LEU A 418 3.10 8.44 0.78
C LEU A 418 3.99 7.87 1.89
N ARG A 419 4.13 6.54 1.97
CA ARG A 419 5.05 5.86 2.90
C ARG A 419 6.49 6.29 2.67
N ARG A 420 6.93 6.39 1.43
CA ARG A 420 8.28 6.85 1.08
C ARG A 420 8.55 8.28 1.50
N VAL A 421 7.60 9.21 1.34
CA VAL A 421 7.76 10.60 1.79
C VAL A 421 7.84 10.69 3.32
N LEU A 422 7.08 9.84 4.02
CA LEU A 422 6.91 9.90 5.46
C LEU A 422 7.98 9.14 6.24
N ASN A 423 8.57 8.10 5.66
CA ASN A 423 9.58 7.27 6.30
C ASN A 423 10.86 7.20 5.46
N ASP A 424 11.94 7.73 6.04
CA ASP A 424 13.26 7.83 5.41
C ASP A 424 13.88 6.46 5.09
N TYR A 425 13.46 5.38 5.76
CA TYR A 425 13.99 4.03 5.54
C TYR A 425 13.22 3.21 4.49
N PHE A 426 12.07 3.70 4.03
CA PHE A 426 11.22 2.97 3.09
C PHE A 426 11.85 2.84 1.69
N SER A 427 12.86 3.65 1.36
CA SER A 427 13.64 3.55 0.12
C SER A 427 14.34 2.20 -0.08
N ARG A 428 14.51 1.42 1.00
CA ARG A 428 15.12 0.09 0.99
C ARG A 428 14.09 -1.04 0.78
N ALA A 429 12.80 -0.76 0.93
CA ALA A 429 11.75 -1.75 0.90
C ALA A 429 11.36 -2.09 -0.55
N TYR A 430 11.16 -3.37 -0.84
CA TYR A 430 10.54 -3.79 -2.10
C TYR A 430 9.03 -3.59 -2.04
N THR A 431 8.46 -2.96 -3.07
CA THR A 431 7.06 -2.49 -3.08
C THR A 431 6.11 -3.36 -3.89
N ASN A 432 6.60 -4.44 -4.51
CA ASN A 432 5.77 -5.37 -5.28
C ASN A 432 4.57 -5.88 -4.45
N VAL A 433 3.36 -5.70 -4.97
CA VAL A 433 2.09 -6.14 -4.38
C VAL A 433 1.53 -7.38 -5.09
N PRO A 434 0.64 -8.17 -4.47
CA PRO A 434 -0.07 -9.22 -5.19
C PRO A 434 -1.02 -8.60 -6.21
N PHE A 435 -1.15 -9.23 -7.38
CA PHE A 435 -2.19 -8.91 -8.36
C PHE A 435 -3.12 -10.12 -8.46
N GLN A 436 -4.20 -10.12 -7.67
CA GLN A 436 -5.17 -11.23 -7.64
C GLN A 436 -6.46 -10.88 -8.39
N THR A 437 -7.44 -11.79 -8.36
CA THR A 437 -8.72 -11.65 -9.07
C THR A 437 -9.43 -10.34 -8.73
N ASN A 438 -9.44 -9.92 -7.46
CA ASN A 438 -10.08 -8.67 -7.05
C ASN A 438 -9.42 -7.45 -7.72
N ASP A 439 -8.10 -7.44 -7.82
CA ASP A 439 -7.37 -6.35 -8.48
C ASP A 439 -7.64 -6.30 -9.97
N PHE A 440 -7.75 -7.44 -10.65
CA PHE A 440 -8.15 -7.47 -12.07
C PHE A 440 -9.55 -6.90 -12.28
N ILE A 441 -10.49 -7.23 -11.39
CA ILE A 441 -11.86 -6.69 -11.43
C ILE A 441 -11.84 -5.18 -11.20
N ILE A 442 -11.16 -4.71 -10.14
CA ILE A 442 -11.14 -3.30 -9.77
C ILE A 442 -10.37 -2.46 -10.82
N LEU A 443 -9.30 -3.00 -11.41
CA LEU A 443 -8.59 -2.38 -12.53
C LEU A 443 -9.51 -2.23 -13.75
N SER A 444 -10.31 -3.26 -14.04
CA SER A 444 -11.31 -3.22 -15.11
C SER A 444 -12.38 -2.16 -14.84
N VAL A 445 -12.85 -2.06 -13.58
CA VAL A 445 -13.79 -1.00 -13.17
C VAL A 445 -13.17 0.38 -13.32
N TRP A 446 -11.92 0.57 -12.90
CA TRP A 446 -11.22 1.85 -13.00
C TRP A 446 -11.08 2.29 -14.46
N THR A 447 -10.60 1.40 -15.33
CA THR A 447 -10.44 1.69 -16.76
C THR A 447 -11.76 2.01 -17.44
N MET A 448 -12.83 1.26 -17.13
CA MET A 448 -14.17 1.54 -17.67
C MET A 448 -14.73 2.88 -17.18
N LEU A 449 -14.57 3.21 -15.89
CA LEU A 449 -14.97 4.51 -15.34
C LEU A 449 -14.20 5.67 -15.97
N ALA A 450 -12.87 5.54 -16.10
CA ALA A 450 -12.04 6.57 -16.71
C ALA A 450 -12.40 6.80 -18.19
N LEU A 451 -12.51 5.73 -18.98
CA LEU A 451 -12.86 5.81 -20.41
C LEU A 451 -14.28 6.35 -20.62
N SER A 452 -15.25 5.89 -19.84
CA SER A 452 -16.62 6.40 -19.92
C SER A 452 -16.71 7.87 -19.52
N GLY A 453 -16.04 8.28 -18.43
CA GLY A 453 -15.97 9.68 -18.01
C GLY A 453 -15.36 10.59 -19.09
N VAL A 454 -14.18 10.23 -19.61
CA VAL A 454 -13.50 10.98 -20.67
C VAL A 454 -14.35 11.07 -21.94
N THR A 455 -14.93 9.96 -22.40
CA THR A 455 -15.75 9.95 -23.62
C THR A 455 -17.03 10.74 -23.48
N VAL A 456 -17.71 10.67 -22.34
CA VAL A 456 -18.92 11.47 -22.05
C VAL A 456 -18.60 12.96 -22.03
N GLN A 457 -17.52 13.36 -21.36
CA GLN A 457 -17.07 14.76 -21.33
C GLN A 457 -16.67 15.27 -22.72
N LEU A 458 -15.90 14.48 -23.49
CA LEU A 458 -15.52 14.85 -24.87
C LEU A 458 -16.74 15.04 -25.78
N ARG A 459 -17.74 14.15 -25.67
CA ARG A 459 -18.96 14.22 -26.50
C ARG A 459 -19.84 15.42 -26.14
N ARG A 460 -20.07 15.65 -24.84
CA ARG A 460 -20.94 16.75 -24.38
C ARG A 460 -20.38 18.12 -24.68
N GLU A 461 -19.08 18.29 -24.49
CA GLU A 461 -18.47 19.62 -24.59
C GLU A 461 -18.07 19.98 -26.02
N ARG A 462 -18.25 19.10 -27.01
CA ARG A 462 -17.71 19.26 -28.39
C ARG A 462 -18.05 20.62 -29.03
N SER A 463 -19.23 21.15 -28.77
CA SER A 463 -19.72 22.42 -29.32
C SER A 463 -19.56 23.63 -28.40
N GLU A 464 -19.04 23.44 -27.18
CA GLU A 464 -18.94 24.48 -26.16
C GLU A 464 -17.58 25.17 -26.18
N VAL A 465 -17.54 26.40 -25.65
CA VAL A 465 -16.30 27.16 -25.49
C VAL A 465 -15.33 26.41 -24.56
N PRO A 466 -14.02 26.34 -24.87
CA PRO A 466 -13.07 25.52 -24.11
C PRO A 466 -12.94 25.86 -22.63
N PHE A 467 -13.11 27.15 -22.27
CA PHE A 467 -13.11 27.60 -20.89
C PHE A 467 -14.03 28.82 -20.73
N PRO A 468 -14.62 29.02 -19.54
CA PRO A 468 -15.38 30.22 -19.23
C PRO A 468 -14.51 31.50 -19.34
N PRO A 469 -15.09 32.62 -19.80
CA PRO A 469 -14.36 33.89 -19.95
C PRO A 469 -13.94 34.47 -18.59
N HIS A 470 -12.99 35.41 -18.60
CA HIS A 470 -12.42 36.01 -17.38
C HIS A 470 -13.52 36.59 -16.47
N PRO A 471 -13.80 35.96 -15.31
CA PRO A 471 -15.01 36.22 -14.55
C PRO A 471 -14.97 37.56 -13.80
N TYR A 472 -13.81 38.00 -13.30
CA TYR A 472 -13.68 39.33 -12.71
C TYR A 472 -13.89 40.45 -13.74
N LEU A 473 -13.39 40.30 -14.98
CA LEU A 473 -13.60 41.29 -16.03
C LEU A 473 -15.05 41.33 -16.52
N THR A 474 -15.74 40.18 -16.57
CA THR A 474 -17.17 40.17 -16.88
C THR A 474 -17.98 40.77 -15.74
N TRP A 475 -17.67 40.44 -14.48
CA TRP A 475 -18.31 41.04 -13.31
C TRP A 475 -18.10 42.55 -13.23
N LYS A 476 -16.88 43.04 -13.50
CA LYS A 476 -16.59 44.49 -13.52
C LYS A 476 -17.39 45.20 -14.62
N ARG A 477 -17.42 44.63 -15.84
CA ARG A 477 -18.23 45.15 -16.95
C ARG A 477 -19.72 45.13 -16.65
N GLU A 478 -20.23 44.06 -16.03
CA GLU A 478 -21.63 43.99 -15.61
C GLU A 478 -21.96 45.00 -14.51
N ARG A 479 -21.05 45.21 -13.55
CA ARG A 479 -21.23 46.19 -12.48
C ARG A 479 -21.24 47.60 -13.03
N GLU A 480 -20.34 47.92 -13.95
CA GLU A 480 -20.32 49.20 -14.67
C GLU A 480 -21.62 49.36 -15.49
N ARG A 481 -22.03 48.34 -16.23
CA ARG A 481 -23.30 48.34 -16.98
C ARG A 481 -24.51 48.59 -16.08
N ARG A 482 -24.59 47.94 -14.92
CA ARG A 482 -25.67 48.14 -13.93
C ARG A 482 -25.64 49.53 -13.31
N SER A 483 -24.46 50.15 -13.22
CA SER A 483 -24.33 51.52 -12.70
C SER A 483 -24.71 52.57 -13.75
N THR A 484 -24.55 52.29 -15.03
CA THR A 484 -24.82 53.26 -16.12
C THR A 484 -26.20 53.06 -16.75
N ASN A 485 -26.78 51.86 -16.63
CA ASN A 485 -28.08 51.54 -17.23
C ASN A 485 -29.22 51.78 -16.23
N VAL A 486 -29.79 52.98 -16.28
CA VAL A 486 -30.92 53.40 -15.42
C VAL A 486 -32.17 52.52 -15.63
N LEU A 487 -32.30 51.89 -16.80
CA LEU A 487 -33.39 50.96 -17.14
C LEU A 487 -33.15 49.53 -16.62
N ASP A 488 -32.05 49.27 -15.92
CA ASP A 488 -31.81 47.97 -15.31
C ASP A 488 -32.82 47.75 -14.16
N PRO A 489 -33.59 46.65 -14.14
CA PRO A 489 -34.55 46.36 -13.06
C PRO A 489 -33.95 46.44 -11.66
N SER A 490 -32.63 46.22 -11.54
CA SER A 490 -31.89 46.33 -10.28
C SER A 490 -31.83 47.75 -9.69
N HIS A 491 -31.98 48.81 -10.49
CA HIS A 491 -32.11 50.19 -10.01
C HIS A 491 -33.48 50.51 -9.42
N HIS A 492 -34.51 49.75 -9.80
CA HIS A 492 -35.87 49.89 -9.27
C HIS A 492 -36.13 49.02 -8.04
N ILE A 493 -35.13 48.26 -7.57
CA ILE A 493 -35.26 47.46 -6.35
C ILE A 493 -35.01 48.36 -5.14
N PRO A 494 -36.01 48.56 -4.25
CA PRO A 494 -35.82 49.41 -3.07
C PRO A 494 -34.70 48.89 -2.16
N PRO A 495 -34.01 49.78 -1.43
CA PRO A 495 -32.92 49.42 -0.52
C PRO A 495 -33.34 48.33 0.47
N LEU A 496 -32.35 47.53 0.90
CA LEU A 496 -32.56 46.34 1.75
C LEU A 496 -33.34 46.69 3.04
N ARG A 497 -33.12 47.88 3.59
CA ARG A 497 -33.84 48.42 4.75
C ARG A 497 -35.34 48.58 4.48
N GLU A 498 -35.72 49.10 3.32
CA GLU A 498 -37.12 49.27 2.91
C GLU A 498 -37.78 47.92 2.59
N ARG A 499 -37.04 46.97 1.99
CA ARG A 499 -37.55 45.61 1.80
C ARG A 499 -37.81 44.87 3.10
N ILE A 500 -36.90 45.02 4.08
CA ILE A 500 -37.07 44.44 5.41
C ILE A 500 -38.22 45.15 6.14
N HIS A 501 -38.31 46.47 6.05
CA HIS A 501 -39.41 47.24 6.63
C HIS A 501 -40.77 46.89 6.01
N ASN A 502 -40.86 46.78 4.69
CA ASN A 502 -42.08 46.38 3.98
C ASN A 502 -42.46 44.94 4.27
N LYS A 503 -41.50 44.00 4.40
CA LYS A 503 -41.80 42.65 4.87
C LYS A 503 -42.28 42.64 6.32
N LEU A 504 -41.68 43.45 7.20
CA LEU A 504 -42.13 43.60 8.59
C LEU A 504 -43.51 44.24 8.70
N LEU A 505 -43.82 45.22 7.86
CA LEU A 505 -45.13 45.85 7.74
C LEU A 505 -46.17 44.86 7.21
N HIS A 506 -45.85 44.09 6.17
CA HIS A 506 -46.75 43.08 5.62
C HIS A 506 -47.00 41.93 6.61
N ILE A 507 -46.01 41.58 7.44
CA ILE A 507 -46.18 40.63 8.56
C ILE A 507 -47.06 41.26 9.64
N LYS A 508 -46.85 42.54 9.98
CA LYS A 508 -47.66 43.27 10.96
C LYS A 508 -49.12 43.44 10.51
N GLU A 509 -49.36 43.67 9.23
CA GLU A 509 -50.68 43.70 8.60
C GLU A 509 -51.34 42.33 8.60
N CYS A 510 -50.59 41.24 8.40
CA CYS A 510 -51.09 39.86 8.55
C CYS A 510 -51.56 39.54 9.98
N PHE A 511 -51.07 40.28 11.00
CA PHE A 511 -51.51 40.16 12.39
C PHE A 511 -52.60 41.16 12.79
N GLN A 512 -53.00 42.07 11.89
CA GLN A 512 -54.13 42.95 12.10
C GLN A 512 -55.38 42.34 11.45
N LYS A 513 -56.34 42.01 12.30
CA LYS A 513 -57.64 41.39 12.02
C LYS A 513 -58.32 42.03 10.80
N GLU A 514 -58.78 41.19 9.88
CA GLU A 514 -59.52 41.52 8.65
C GLU A 514 -60.64 42.55 8.87
N GLN A 515 -60.73 43.52 7.97
CA GLN A 515 -62.01 44.12 7.54
C GLN A 515 -62.24 43.77 6.07
N PRO A 516 -63.49 43.49 5.65
CA PRO A 516 -63.77 42.80 4.40
C PRO A 516 -63.63 43.68 3.15
N ALA A 517 -63.27 42.98 2.08
CA ALA A 517 -63.15 43.35 0.67
C ALA A 517 -63.83 44.65 0.19
N GLY A 518 -63.02 45.48 -0.48
CA GLY A 518 -63.47 46.40 -1.53
C GLY A 518 -62.67 46.11 -2.79
N GLU A 519 -63.35 45.74 -3.87
CA GLU A 519 -62.81 45.51 -5.21
C GLU A 519 -61.80 46.60 -5.64
N ARG A 520 -60.67 46.18 -6.22
CA ARG A 520 -60.06 46.91 -7.34
C ARG A 520 -59.18 45.99 -8.19
N THR A 521 -59.47 46.06 -9.48
CA THR A 521 -58.98 45.29 -10.62
C THR A 521 -57.47 45.46 -10.88
N PRO A 522 -56.83 44.48 -11.56
CA PRO A 522 -55.42 44.59 -11.92
C PRO A 522 -55.26 45.51 -13.13
N LEU A 523 -54.45 46.57 -13.00
CA LEU A 523 -53.92 47.30 -14.14
C LEU A 523 -52.62 46.63 -14.59
N LEU A 524 -52.69 46.06 -15.80
CA LEU A 524 -51.57 45.78 -16.69
C LEU A 524 -50.76 47.06 -16.90
N LEU A 525 -49.45 47.00 -16.58
CA LEU A 525 -48.36 47.60 -17.36
C LEU A 525 -46.99 47.10 -16.85
#